data_AF-A0A1Q3JRF9-F1
#
_entry.id   AF-A0A1Q3JRF9-F1
#
_cell.length_a   1.000
_cell.length_b   1.000
_cell.length_c   1.000
_cell.angle_alpha   90.00
_cell.angle_beta   90.00
_cell.angle_gamma   90.00
#
_symmetry.space_group_name_H-M   'P 1'
#
loop_
_entity.id
_entity.type
_entity.pdbx_description
1 polymer ?
#
loop_
_entity_poly.entity_id
_entity_poly.type
_entity_poly.pdbx_seq_one_letter_code
_entity_poly.pdbx_strand_id
1 'polypeptide(L)'
;MKYGFFVSIVIALLISSCGGKKKKSMTGIDEVTAEDFIEFYPEIKLPFAYSDTSFRQNDTDSSLISQDIFDNFIPDSTVNSFFGQNSKPEFYSLGRFNNEEEETYLITKGITKDKKLLLLSAYDKEKKFIANLPLIRSDKSTSLSSVFITIDPKFNITKNISKKLPGDVVVQGNDVYILNAASKKFMLVMTDSLGEASGELINPIDTLPRASKYAGDYGDGKQNLISFRDGQREGRMHLFVHLNNEKEGCSGEIKGEVTLINPTTAEYRQGGDPCVLRFVFNKTGVNIQEVEGCGSRLGTLQCTFNGSYPKHKVVKPGSETGKKAIPAPKTGKK
;
A
#
# COMPACT_ATOMS: atom_id res chain seq x y z
N MET A 1 -21.01 -24.23 62.19
CA MET A 1 -19.56 -23.94 62.29
C MET A 1 -18.69 -24.49 61.15
N LYS A 2 -19.19 -25.31 60.20
CA LYS A 2 -18.35 -25.84 59.09
C LYS A 2 -18.26 -24.93 57.85
N TYR A 3 -19.26 -24.08 57.61
CA TYR A 3 -19.27 -23.16 56.46
C TYR A 3 -18.45 -21.87 56.65
N GLY A 4 -18.30 -21.40 57.90
CA GLY A 4 -17.50 -20.19 58.18
C GLY A 4 -16.00 -20.38 57.94
N PHE A 5 -15.49 -21.59 58.17
CA PHE A 5 -14.09 -21.91 57.93
C PHE A 5 -13.76 -22.00 56.42
N PHE A 6 -14.70 -22.49 55.62
CA PHE A 6 -14.53 -22.61 54.16
C PHE A 6 -14.56 -21.24 53.46
N VAL A 7 -15.43 -20.32 53.91
CA VAL A 7 -15.49 -18.96 53.38
C VAL A 7 -14.23 -18.16 53.73
N SER A 8 -13.65 -18.39 54.92
CA SER A 8 -12.42 -17.70 55.35
C SER A 8 -11.18 -18.17 54.56
N ILE A 9 -11.11 -19.45 54.16
CA ILE A 9 -10.04 -19.98 53.31
C ILE A 9 -10.14 -19.47 51.85
N VAL A 10 -11.35 -19.35 51.30
CA VAL A 10 -11.55 -18.83 49.93
C VAL A 10 -11.22 -17.34 49.85
N ILE A 11 -11.50 -16.56 50.89
CA ILE A 11 -11.13 -15.14 50.96
C ILE A 11 -9.62 -14.98 51.13
N ALA A 12 -8.94 -15.83 51.91
CA ALA A 12 -7.49 -15.79 52.08
C ALA A 12 -6.72 -16.16 50.79
N LEU A 13 -7.27 -17.03 49.95
CA LEU A 13 -6.69 -17.38 48.63
C LEU A 13 -6.83 -16.25 47.60
N LEU A 14 -7.82 -15.37 47.72
CA LEU A 14 -8.00 -14.22 46.81
C LEU A 14 -7.03 -13.05 47.10
N ILE A 15 -6.45 -12.98 48.30
CA ILE A 15 -5.50 -11.92 48.68
C ILE A 15 -4.04 -12.27 48.32
N SER A 16 -3.79 -13.49 47.85
CA SER A 16 -2.44 -14.00 47.57
C SER A 16 -2.00 -13.85 46.09
N SER A 17 -2.83 -13.24 45.23
CA SER A 17 -2.59 -13.17 43.78
C SER A 17 -2.00 -11.84 43.25
N CYS A 18 -1.46 -10.98 44.12
CA CYS A 18 -0.78 -9.74 43.72
C CYS A 18 0.73 -9.80 44.00
N GLY A 19 1.40 -10.84 43.48
CA GLY A 19 2.86 -10.98 43.47
C GLY A 19 3.53 -10.44 42.20
N GLY A 20 2.80 -9.79 41.30
CA GLY A 20 3.37 -9.20 40.10
C GLY A 20 4.28 -8.02 40.46
N LYS A 21 5.53 -8.03 39.99
CA LYS A 21 6.40 -6.84 40.01
C LYS A 21 5.59 -5.65 39.48
N LYS A 22 5.39 -4.63 40.32
CA LYS A 22 4.73 -3.40 39.86
C LYS A 22 5.60 -2.79 38.77
N LYS A 23 5.04 -2.60 37.57
CA LYS A 23 5.72 -1.90 36.48
C LYS A 23 6.11 -0.51 36.97
N LYS A 24 7.38 -0.16 36.82
CA LYS A 24 7.91 1.16 37.17
C LYS A 24 7.21 2.22 36.32
N SER A 25 6.95 3.39 36.91
CA SER A 25 6.32 4.48 36.18
C SER A 25 7.29 5.02 35.12
N MET A 26 6.80 5.24 33.90
CA MET A 26 7.57 5.85 32.81
C MET A 26 7.28 7.34 32.64
N THR A 27 6.61 7.95 33.61
CA THR A 27 6.26 9.38 33.61
C THR A 27 6.75 10.11 34.86
N GLY A 28 7.43 9.39 35.77
CA GLY A 28 7.88 9.89 37.07
C GLY A 28 9.35 10.30 37.11
N ILE A 29 9.81 10.54 38.33
CA ILE A 29 11.20 10.90 38.69
C ILE A 29 12.08 9.68 39.04
N ASP A 30 11.52 8.48 38.98
CA ASP A 30 12.24 7.27 39.34
C ASP A 30 13.36 7.02 38.33
N GLU A 31 14.53 6.63 38.81
CA GLU A 31 15.66 6.24 37.94
C GLU A 31 15.27 4.99 37.14
N VAL A 32 15.12 5.10 35.82
CA VAL A 32 14.71 3.99 34.95
C VAL A 32 15.96 3.28 34.41
N THR A 33 16.00 1.95 34.49
CA THR A 33 17.06 1.12 33.86
C THR A 33 16.67 0.70 32.44
N ALA A 34 17.63 0.20 31.64
CA ALA A 34 17.32 -0.29 30.29
C ALA A 34 16.37 -1.50 30.31
N GLU A 35 16.53 -2.37 31.31
CA GLU A 35 15.60 -3.43 31.69
C GLU A 35 14.18 -2.89 31.87
N ASP A 36 14.02 -1.91 32.77
CA ASP A 36 12.72 -1.33 33.11
C ASP A 36 12.06 -0.72 31.86
N PHE A 37 12.85 0.00 31.06
CA PHE A 37 12.39 0.65 29.83
C PHE A 37 11.89 -0.38 28.80
N ILE A 38 12.65 -1.45 28.56
CA ILE A 38 12.26 -2.52 27.62
C ILE A 38 11.03 -3.28 28.15
N GLU A 39 11.00 -3.66 29.42
CA GLU A 39 9.89 -4.42 30.02
C GLU A 39 8.58 -3.64 30.10
N PHE A 40 8.64 -2.30 30.00
CA PHE A 40 7.46 -1.46 29.92
C PHE A 40 6.60 -1.79 28.69
N TYR A 41 7.26 -2.07 27.56
CA TYR A 41 6.59 -2.34 26.29
C TYR A 41 5.84 -3.70 26.36
N PRO A 42 4.57 -3.74 25.94
CA PRO A 42 3.81 -4.98 25.92
C PRO A 42 4.39 -5.94 24.88
N GLU A 43 4.49 -7.22 25.21
CA GLU A 43 4.99 -8.21 24.26
C GLU A 43 3.95 -8.44 23.14
N ILE A 44 4.40 -8.44 21.89
CA ILE A 44 3.55 -8.67 20.71
C ILE A 44 4.05 -9.90 19.93
N LYS A 45 3.10 -10.64 19.34
CA LYS A 45 3.41 -11.75 18.45
C LYS A 45 3.51 -11.25 17.01
N LEU A 46 4.48 -11.76 16.26
CA LEU A 46 4.58 -11.55 14.82
C LEU A 46 3.67 -12.55 14.08
N PRO A 47 3.08 -12.17 12.92
CA PRO A 47 3.26 -10.89 12.23
C PRO A 47 2.56 -9.72 12.91
N PHE A 48 3.18 -8.55 12.86
CA PHE A 48 2.60 -7.29 13.32
C PHE A 48 2.22 -6.40 12.14
N ALA A 49 1.13 -5.64 12.28
CA ALA A 49 0.67 -4.70 11.27
C ALA A 49 0.20 -3.38 11.89
N TYR A 50 0.52 -2.24 11.24
CA TYR A 50 0.10 -0.92 11.71
C TYR A 50 -0.15 0.04 10.54
N SER A 51 -1.28 0.75 10.59
CA SER A 51 -1.67 1.76 9.59
C SER A 51 -1.55 3.16 10.16
N ASP A 52 -1.31 4.16 9.31
CA ASP A 52 -1.36 5.58 9.69
C ASP A 52 -2.75 6.02 10.22
N THR A 53 -3.83 5.34 9.81
CA THR A 53 -5.17 5.55 10.34
C THR A 53 -5.27 5.17 11.82
N SER A 54 -4.42 4.25 12.29
CA SER A 54 -4.40 3.78 13.69
C SER A 54 -3.92 4.85 14.67
N PHE A 55 -3.27 5.93 14.19
CA PHE A 55 -2.96 7.09 15.04
C PHE A 55 -4.19 7.86 15.54
N ARG A 56 -5.40 7.51 15.11
CA ARG A 56 -6.66 8.09 15.62
C ARG A 56 -7.20 7.35 16.84
N GLN A 57 -6.66 6.19 17.17
CA GLN A 57 -7.02 5.47 18.38
C GLN A 57 -6.43 6.20 19.59
N ASN A 58 -7.24 6.35 20.65
CA ASN A 58 -6.81 6.93 21.91
C ASN A 58 -5.83 5.98 22.60
N ASP A 59 -4.65 6.46 22.93
CA ASP A 59 -3.70 5.73 23.75
C ASP A 59 -4.05 5.92 25.23
N THR A 60 -3.78 4.92 26.06
CA THR A 60 -4.02 5.00 27.51
C THR A 60 -2.81 5.57 28.22
N ASP A 61 -3.02 6.33 29.30
CA ASP A 61 -1.95 6.89 30.14
C ASP A 61 -0.96 5.83 30.64
N SER A 62 -1.40 4.57 30.78
CA SER A 62 -0.56 3.44 31.17
C SER A 62 0.54 3.07 30.17
N SER A 63 0.48 3.59 28.95
CA SER A 63 1.50 3.35 27.91
C SER A 63 2.42 4.55 27.69
N LEU A 64 2.16 5.67 28.37
CA LEU A 64 2.88 6.93 28.22
C LEU A 64 4.31 6.83 28.78
N ILE A 65 5.25 7.40 28.04
CA ILE A 65 6.66 7.55 28.39
C ILE A 65 6.99 9.05 28.33
N SER A 66 7.57 9.59 29.40
CA SER A 66 8.03 10.98 29.42
C SER A 66 9.19 11.16 28.45
N GLN A 67 9.31 12.37 27.91
CA GLN A 67 10.40 12.70 27.00
C GLN A 67 11.78 12.50 27.66
N ASP A 68 11.96 12.94 28.90
CA ASP A 68 13.23 12.80 29.63
C ASP A 68 13.66 11.33 29.79
N ILE A 69 12.71 10.41 30.02
CA ILE A 69 13.01 8.97 30.09
C ILE A 69 13.31 8.44 28.69
N PHE A 70 12.55 8.83 27.67
CA PHE A 70 12.74 8.39 26.30
C PHE A 70 14.14 8.74 25.75
N ASP A 71 14.58 9.98 26.00
CA ASP A 71 15.85 10.54 25.52
C ASP A 71 17.07 9.84 26.18
N ASN A 72 16.90 9.19 27.35
CA ASN A 72 17.95 8.38 27.97
C ASN A 72 18.25 7.07 27.22
N PHE A 73 17.28 6.54 26.45
CA PHE A 73 17.40 5.22 25.80
C PHE A 73 17.45 5.29 24.28
N ILE A 74 17.01 6.40 23.69
CA ILE A 74 16.99 6.60 22.24
C ILE A 74 17.66 7.95 21.92
N PRO A 75 18.64 7.99 21.00
CA PRO A 75 19.34 9.22 20.69
C PRO A 75 18.42 10.35 20.19
N ASP A 76 18.50 11.53 20.82
CA ASP A 76 17.73 12.73 20.52
C ASP A 76 17.74 13.14 19.04
N SER A 77 18.85 12.90 18.33
CA SER A 77 18.99 13.20 16.90
C SER A 77 17.89 12.53 16.06
N THR A 78 17.41 11.37 16.49
CA THR A 78 16.31 10.63 15.88
C THR A 78 14.99 11.38 15.97
N VAL A 79 14.65 11.82 17.17
CA VAL A 79 13.38 12.49 17.50
C VAL A 79 13.37 13.90 16.93
N ASN A 80 14.46 14.65 17.17
CA ASN A 80 14.61 16.04 16.76
C ASN A 80 14.61 16.20 15.23
N SER A 81 15.10 15.21 14.48
CA SER A 81 15.06 15.23 13.01
C SER A 81 13.63 15.29 12.45
N PHE A 82 12.65 14.73 13.17
CA PHE A 82 11.27 14.69 12.72
C PHE A 82 10.41 15.76 13.40
N PHE A 83 10.45 15.85 14.73
CA PHE A 83 9.58 16.77 15.45
C PHE A 83 10.10 18.21 15.49
N GLY A 84 11.42 18.39 15.42
CA GLY A 84 12.10 19.69 15.48
C GLY A 84 12.65 19.99 16.87
N GLN A 85 13.71 20.81 16.93
CA GLN A 85 14.29 21.26 18.20
C GLN A 85 13.22 22.04 18.98
N ASN A 86 12.99 21.70 20.26
CA ASN A 86 11.96 22.24 21.17
C ASN A 86 10.55 21.65 21.05
N SER A 87 10.34 20.62 20.23
CA SER A 87 9.07 19.88 20.29
C SER A 87 8.97 19.08 21.59
N LYS A 88 7.77 18.99 22.17
CA LYS A 88 7.46 18.10 23.30
C LYS A 88 6.49 16.99 22.87
N PRO A 89 6.97 15.97 22.15
CA PRO A 89 6.14 14.84 21.77
C PRO A 89 5.78 13.98 22.98
N GLU A 90 4.56 13.45 22.97
CA GLU A 90 4.14 12.37 23.86
C GLU A 90 4.53 11.03 23.22
N PHE A 91 5.13 10.14 24.00
CA PHE A 91 5.57 8.83 23.53
C PHE A 91 4.75 7.73 24.17
N TYR A 92 4.29 6.77 23.36
CA TYR A 92 3.51 5.63 23.81
C TYR A 92 4.15 4.32 23.39
N SER A 93 4.24 3.39 24.33
CA SER A 93 4.72 2.02 24.10
C SER A 93 3.66 1.18 23.38
N LEU A 94 3.92 0.82 22.11
CA LEU A 94 2.98 0.00 21.33
C LEU A 94 3.27 -1.49 21.43
N GLY A 95 4.55 -1.86 21.48
CA GLY A 95 4.90 -3.26 21.67
C GLY A 95 6.38 -3.55 21.57
N ARG A 96 6.76 -4.73 22.03
CA ARG A 96 8.10 -5.32 21.90
C ARG A 96 8.04 -6.74 21.35
N PHE A 97 9.07 -7.10 20.59
CA PHE A 97 9.29 -8.46 20.09
C PHE A 97 10.79 -8.72 20.00
N ASN A 98 11.19 -9.98 20.10
CA ASN A 98 12.59 -10.38 20.23
C ASN A 98 12.95 -11.45 19.20
N ASN A 99 14.19 -11.45 18.74
CA ASN A 99 14.79 -12.51 17.92
C ASN A 99 15.62 -13.44 18.82
N GLU A 100 15.02 -14.52 19.35
CA GLU A 100 15.72 -15.60 20.05
C GLU A 100 16.87 -15.15 21.00
N GLU A 101 16.63 -14.08 21.78
CA GLU A 101 17.58 -13.43 22.71
C GLU A 101 18.73 -12.60 22.09
N GLU A 102 18.86 -12.51 20.77
CA GLU A 102 19.87 -11.71 20.09
C GLU A 102 19.54 -10.22 20.11
N GLU A 103 18.38 -9.85 19.59
CA GLU A 103 17.90 -8.47 19.54
C GLU A 103 16.50 -8.31 20.12
N THR A 104 16.28 -7.16 20.75
CA THR A 104 14.97 -6.70 21.20
C THR A 104 14.55 -5.51 20.35
N TYR A 105 13.31 -5.54 19.85
CA TYR A 105 12.72 -4.48 19.06
C TYR A 105 11.60 -3.80 19.84
N LEU A 106 11.59 -2.47 19.87
CA LEU A 106 10.55 -1.67 20.49
C LEU A 106 9.85 -0.80 19.44
N ILE A 107 8.51 -0.83 19.45
CA ILE A 107 7.65 0.01 18.61
C ILE A 107 7.09 1.13 19.47
N THR A 108 7.47 2.37 19.15
CA THR A 108 7.04 3.57 19.86
C THR A 108 6.18 4.44 18.94
N LYS A 109 5.06 4.92 19.46
CA LYS A 109 4.26 5.98 18.87
C LYS A 109 4.69 7.32 19.47
N GLY A 110 5.11 8.28 18.65
CA GLY A 110 5.37 9.66 19.07
C GLY A 110 4.31 10.59 18.50
N ILE A 111 3.74 11.48 19.32
CA ILE A 111 2.66 12.37 18.89
C ILE A 111 2.91 13.79 19.38
N THR A 112 2.72 14.76 18.49
CA THR A 112 2.42 16.15 18.84
C THR A 112 1.08 16.52 18.22
N LYS A 113 0.63 17.77 18.45
CA LYS A 113 -0.58 18.31 17.81
C LYS A 113 -0.57 18.17 16.28
N ASP A 114 0.62 18.29 15.66
CA ASP A 114 0.76 18.45 14.21
C ASP A 114 1.59 17.36 13.53
N LYS A 115 2.29 16.52 14.31
CA LYS A 115 3.20 15.49 13.80
C LYS A 115 3.00 14.17 14.53
N LYS A 116 3.15 13.07 13.80
CA LYS A 116 2.98 11.71 14.28
C LYS A 116 4.10 10.83 13.74
N LEU A 117 4.69 10.03 14.62
CA LEU A 117 5.82 9.15 14.34
C LEU A 117 5.48 7.74 14.81
N LEU A 118 5.72 6.75 13.96
CA LEU A 118 5.87 5.35 14.38
C LEU A 118 7.35 5.03 14.25
N LEU A 119 8.01 4.70 15.35
CA LEU A 119 9.44 4.43 15.42
C LEU A 119 9.66 2.98 15.81
N LEU A 120 10.47 2.27 15.03
CA LEU A 120 11.08 1.02 15.45
C LEU A 120 12.48 1.30 15.99
N SER A 121 12.81 0.76 17.15
CA SER A 121 14.16 0.81 17.72
C SER A 121 14.63 -0.60 18.06
N ALA A 122 15.92 -0.87 17.87
CA ALA A 122 16.53 -2.17 18.11
C ALA A 122 17.61 -2.06 19.18
N TYR A 123 17.70 -3.07 20.04
CA TYR A 123 18.62 -3.19 21.16
C TYR A 123 19.31 -4.54 21.11
N ASP A 124 20.58 -4.59 21.52
CA ASP A 124 21.33 -5.84 21.59
C ASP A 124 20.95 -6.66 22.83
N LYS A 125 21.54 -7.86 22.95
CA LYS A 125 21.43 -8.73 24.12
C LYS A 125 21.83 -8.07 25.45
N GLU A 126 22.65 -7.03 25.42
CA GLU A 126 23.06 -6.22 26.58
C GLU A 126 22.13 -5.02 26.79
N LYS A 127 21.02 -4.95 26.05
CA LYS A 127 19.99 -3.90 26.08
C LYS A 127 20.53 -2.53 25.69
N LYS A 128 21.63 -2.49 24.94
CA LYS A 128 22.18 -1.26 24.40
C LYS A 128 21.52 -0.94 23.06
N PHE A 129 21.21 0.33 22.87
CA PHE A 129 20.64 0.83 21.62
C PHE A 129 21.56 0.52 20.44
N ILE A 130 21.00 -0.08 19.38
CA ILE A 130 21.68 -0.40 18.13
C ILE A 130 21.33 0.64 17.06
N ALA A 131 20.04 0.72 16.71
CA ALA A 131 19.56 1.46 15.56
C ALA A 131 18.06 1.79 15.71
N ASN A 132 17.59 2.71 14.87
CA ASN A 132 16.17 2.98 14.74
C ASN A 132 15.76 3.14 13.27
N LEU A 133 14.46 2.96 13.02
CA LEU A 133 13.82 3.13 11.74
C LEU A 133 12.49 3.87 11.92
N PRO A 134 12.39 5.11 11.42
CA PRO A 134 11.11 5.82 11.31
C PRO A 134 10.19 5.11 10.30
N LEU A 135 9.22 4.35 10.81
CA LEU A 135 8.29 3.55 10.00
C LEU A 135 7.24 4.45 9.32
N ILE A 136 6.54 5.25 10.13
CA ILE A 136 5.53 6.21 9.65
C ILE A 136 5.90 7.59 10.15
N ARG A 137 5.87 8.57 9.24
CA ARG A 137 5.99 10.00 9.53
C ARG A 137 4.78 10.66 8.91
N SER A 138 3.93 11.24 9.75
CA SER A 138 2.72 11.94 9.29
C SER A 138 2.72 13.35 9.88
N ASP A 139 2.50 14.32 9.00
CA ASP A 139 2.27 15.72 9.35
C ASP A 139 1.07 16.26 8.53
N LYS A 140 0.71 17.54 8.75
CA LYS A 140 -0.36 18.22 8.02
C LYS A 140 -0.18 18.23 6.48
N SER A 141 1.04 18.05 5.97
CA SER A 141 1.35 18.03 4.54
C SER A 141 1.34 16.63 3.91
N THR A 142 1.42 15.58 4.72
CA THR A 142 1.53 14.17 4.27
C THR A 142 0.17 13.55 3.89
N SER A 143 -0.91 14.33 3.88
CA SER A 143 -2.31 13.86 3.79
C SER A 143 -2.73 13.15 2.49
N LEU A 144 -1.81 12.98 1.53
CA LEU A 144 -2.09 12.39 0.21
C LEU A 144 -1.62 10.94 0.07
N SER A 145 -0.86 10.42 1.03
CA SER A 145 -0.35 9.04 1.00
C SER A 145 -0.79 8.28 2.24
N SER A 146 -1.34 7.08 2.06
CA SER A 146 -1.62 6.13 3.13
C SER A 146 -0.42 5.20 3.30
N VAL A 147 0.03 5.03 4.54
CA VAL A 147 1.17 4.14 4.87
C VAL A 147 0.70 2.97 5.73
N PHE A 148 1.09 1.76 5.33
CA PHE A 148 0.82 0.53 6.07
C PHE A 148 2.12 -0.26 6.30
N ILE A 149 2.38 -0.58 7.56
CA ILE A 149 3.58 -1.29 7.99
C ILE A 149 3.24 -2.71 8.34
N THR A 150 4.09 -3.64 7.95
CA THR A 150 4.07 -5.03 8.41
C THR A 150 5.45 -5.47 8.85
N ILE A 151 5.50 -6.26 9.92
CA ILE A 151 6.70 -6.94 10.40
C ILE A 151 6.40 -8.42 10.39
N ASP A 152 7.10 -9.19 9.56
CA ASP A 152 6.87 -10.64 9.43
C ASP A 152 7.64 -11.43 10.52
N PRO A 153 7.35 -12.73 10.71
CA PRO A 153 8.06 -13.57 11.68
C PRO A 153 9.56 -13.76 11.41
N LYS A 154 10.06 -13.34 10.23
CA LYS A 154 11.47 -13.31 9.87
C LYS A 154 12.09 -11.92 10.06
N PHE A 155 11.39 -11.03 10.76
CA PHE A 155 11.82 -9.67 11.08
C PHE A 155 12.01 -8.77 9.84
N ASN A 156 11.42 -9.12 8.69
CA ASN A 156 11.36 -8.20 7.55
C ASN A 156 10.35 -7.11 7.86
N ILE A 157 10.78 -5.86 7.73
CA ILE A 157 9.94 -4.69 7.93
C ILE A 157 9.53 -4.13 6.59
N THR A 158 8.28 -4.36 6.21
CA THR A 158 7.73 -3.85 4.95
C THR A 158 6.91 -2.60 5.21
N LYS A 159 7.24 -1.53 4.48
CA LYS A 159 6.50 -0.27 4.45
C LYS A 159 5.80 -0.15 3.11
N ASN A 160 4.49 -0.35 3.11
CA ASN A 160 3.63 -0.16 1.96
C ASN A 160 3.15 1.28 1.91
N ILE A 161 3.29 1.91 0.75
CA ILE A 161 2.91 3.30 0.50
C ILE A 161 1.90 3.28 -0.63
N SER A 162 0.74 3.88 -0.40
CA SER A 162 -0.28 4.10 -1.43
C SER A 162 -0.56 5.59 -1.52
N LYS A 163 -0.51 6.14 -2.73
CA LYS A 163 -0.75 7.56 -2.98
C LYS A 163 -1.92 7.71 -3.93
N LYS A 164 -2.90 8.51 -3.53
CA LYS A 164 -4.01 8.88 -4.39
C LYS A 164 -3.62 10.10 -5.23
N LEU A 165 -3.71 9.96 -6.54
CA LEU A 165 -3.46 11.01 -7.53
C LEU A 165 -4.79 11.61 -8.00
N PRO A 166 -4.77 12.77 -8.69
CA PRO A 166 -5.95 13.33 -9.32
C PRO A 166 -6.63 12.32 -10.27
N GLY A 167 -7.97 12.30 -10.30
CA GLY A 167 -8.71 11.38 -11.17
C GLY A 167 -8.89 9.97 -10.62
N ASP A 168 -8.82 9.80 -9.29
CA ASP A 168 -9.01 8.54 -8.55
C ASP A 168 -7.98 7.43 -8.86
N VAL A 169 -6.85 7.79 -9.49
CA VAL A 169 -5.72 6.87 -9.70
C VAL A 169 -5.01 6.65 -8.36
N VAL A 170 -4.74 5.39 -8.01
CA VAL A 170 -3.95 5.01 -6.84
C VAL A 170 -2.67 4.37 -7.32
N VAL A 171 -1.53 4.90 -6.88
CA VAL A 171 -0.22 4.29 -7.12
C VAL A 171 0.31 3.71 -5.83
N GLN A 172 0.94 2.54 -5.93
CA GLN A 172 1.47 1.81 -4.78
C GLN A 172 2.96 1.55 -4.98
N GLY A 173 3.65 1.37 -3.86
CA GLY A 173 5.04 0.97 -3.79
C GLY A 173 5.34 0.44 -2.39
N ASN A 174 6.47 -0.24 -2.23
CA ASN A 174 6.86 -0.76 -0.94
C ASN A 174 8.37 -0.80 -0.74
N ASP A 175 8.80 -0.50 0.47
CA ASP A 175 10.17 -0.71 0.91
C ASP A 175 10.24 -1.87 1.88
N VAL A 176 11.28 -2.70 1.78
CA VAL A 176 11.58 -3.75 2.76
C VAL A 176 12.91 -3.44 3.43
N TYR A 177 12.90 -3.41 4.76
CA TYR A 177 14.07 -3.17 5.59
C TYR A 177 14.38 -4.39 6.43
N ILE A 178 15.66 -4.61 6.69
CA ILE A 178 16.17 -5.56 7.69
C ILE A 178 17.15 -4.85 8.62
N LEU A 179 17.30 -5.34 9.86
CA LEU A 179 18.39 -4.89 10.72
C LEU A 179 19.71 -5.54 10.26
N ASN A 180 20.74 -4.73 10.06
CA ASN A 180 22.11 -5.22 9.98
C ASN A 180 22.81 -4.88 11.30
N ALA A 181 22.83 -5.84 12.23
CA ALA A 181 23.38 -5.66 13.57
C ALA A 181 24.87 -5.26 13.54
N ALA A 182 25.66 -5.85 12.63
CA ALA A 182 27.09 -5.55 12.49
C ALA A 182 27.37 -4.09 12.12
N SER A 183 26.55 -3.50 11.24
CA SER A 183 26.66 -2.10 10.83
C SER A 183 25.77 -1.14 11.62
N LYS A 184 25.09 -1.64 12.67
CA LYS A 184 24.21 -0.90 13.58
C LYS A 184 23.21 0.00 12.85
N LYS A 185 22.57 -0.52 11.80
CA LYS A 185 21.58 0.23 11.01
C LYS A 185 20.53 -0.70 10.40
N PHE A 186 19.35 -0.14 10.16
CA PHE A 186 18.38 -0.77 9.26
C PHE A 186 18.80 -0.51 7.81
N MET A 187 18.81 -1.55 7.00
CA MET A 187 19.15 -1.49 5.58
C MET A 187 17.92 -1.72 4.73
N LEU A 188 17.71 -0.86 3.74
CA LEU A 188 16.76 -1.09 2.66
C LEU A 188 17.30 -2.22 1.78
N VAL A 189 16.58 -3.33 1.69
CA VAL A 189 16.96 -4.51 0.90
C VAL A 189 16.12 -4.67 -0.37
N MET A 190 14.94 -4.06 -0.40
CA MET A 190 14.07 -4.03 -1.56
C MET A 190 13.30 -2.72 -1.58
N THR A 191 13.19 -2.10 -2.73
CA THR A 191 12.31 -0.96 -2.96
C THR A 191 11.55 -1.21 -4.25
N ASP A 192 10.24 -1.16 -4.17
CA ASP A 192 9.35 -1.03 -5.29
C ASP A 192 8.83 0.41 -5.26
N SER A 193 9.28 1.22 -6.20
CA SER A 193 8.92 2.62 -6.28
C SER A 193 7.40 2.77 -6.44
N LEU A 194 6.84 3.88 -5.94
CA LEU A 194 5.47 4.26 -6.27
C LEU A 194 5.32 4.19 -7.79
N GLY A 195 4.49 3.28 -8.28
CA GLY A 195 4.27 3.10 -9.71
C GLY A 195 3.97 4.45 -10.36
N GLU A 196 4.34 4.59 -11.63
CA GLU A 196 3.86 5.75 -12.37
C GLU A 196 2.33 5.70 -12.38
N ALA A 197 1.69 6.87 -12.23
CA ALA A 197 0.28 6.99 -12.54
C ALA A 197 0.14 6.37 -13.92
N SER A 198 -0.50 5.20 -14.04
CA SER A 198 -0.58 4.47 -15.30
C SER A 198 -0.77 5.50 -16.39
N GLY A 199 0.25 5.70 -17.23
CA GLY A 199 0.17 6.67 -18.31
C GLY A 199 -1.14 6.41 -19.04
N GLU A 200 -1.78 7.45 -19.57
CA GLU A 200 -2.98 7.26 -20.39
C GLU A 200 -2.72 6.11 -21.36
N LEU A 201 -3.52 5.03 -21.27
CA LEU A 201 -3.28 3.79 -22.00
C LEU A 201 -3.14 4.11 -23.49
N ILE A 202 -1.90 4.07 -24.00
CA ILE A 202 -1.61 4.48 -25.38
C ILE A 202 -1.98 3.33 -26.28
N ASN A 203 -2.92 3.57 -27.19
CA ASN A 203 -3.26 2.62 -28.23
C ASN A 203 -2.18 2.59 -29.33
N PRO A 204 -1.39 1.51 -29.47
CA PRO A 204 -0.27 1.46 -30.43
C PRO A 204 -0.73 1.38 -31.88
N ILE A 205 -2.02 1.12 -32.13
CA ILE A 205 -2.60 1.07 -33.47
C ILE A 205 -3.56 2.24 -33.73
N ASP A 206 -3.53 3.28 -32.88
CA ASP A 206 -4.52 4.37 -32.97
C ASP A 206 -4.50 5.13 -34.31
N THR A 207 -3.31 5.21 -34.89
CA THR A 207 -3.01 5.89 -36.15
C THR A 207 -3.47 5.12 -37.40
N LEU A 208 -3.86 3.84 -37.24
CA LEU A 208 -4.32 3.03 -38.36
C LEU A 208 -5.78 3.38 -38.76
N PRO A 209 -6.19 3.08 -40.00
CA PRO A 209 -7.54 3.40 -40.49
C PRO A 209 -8.69 2.74 -39.71
N ARG A 210 -9.84 3.42 -39.69
CA ARG A 210 -11.09 3.01 -39.01
C ARG A 210 -12.33 3.10 -39.92
N ALA A 211 -12.20 2.69 -41.16
CA ALA A 211 -13.26 2.71 -42.16
C ALA A 211 -14.26 1.55 -42.01
N SER A 212 -13.82 0.38 -41.51
CA SER A 212 -14.71 -0.78 -41.35
C SER A 212 -15.70 -0.61 -40.19
N LYS A 213 -16.83 -1.32 -40.29
CA LYS A 213 -17.94 -1.27 -39.33
C LYS A 213 -17.51 -1.56 -37.88
N TYR A 214 -16.57 -2.47 -37.69
CA TYR A 214 -16.11 -2.92 -36.37
C TYR A 214 -14.77 -2.30 -35.94
N ALA A 215 -14.16 -1.45 -36.78
CA ALA A 215 -13.04 -0.65 -36.35
C ALA A 215 -13.49 0.34 -35.24
N GLY A 216 -12.62 0.49 -34.25
CA GLY A 216 -12.87 1.31 -33.09
C GLY A 216 -12.23 0.75 -31.84
N ASP A 217 -12.47 1.47 -30.75
CA ASP A 217 -11.97 1.15 -29.42
C ASP A 217 -13.13 0.71 -28.55
N TYR A 218 -12.89 -0.32 -27.77
CA TYR A 218 -13.84 -0.98 -26.89
C TYR A 218 -13.16 -1.17 -25.53
N GLY A 219 -13.93 -1.18 -24.45
CA GLY A 219 -13.35 -1.32 -23.12
C GLY A 219 -14.26 -0.80 -22.04
N ASP A 220 -14.02 -1.25 -20.82
CA ASP A 220 -14.66 -0.80 -19.60
C ASP A 220 -13.65 0.02 -18.78
N GLY A 221 -13.76 1.34 -18.88
CA GLY A 221 -12.90 2.27 -18.12
C GLY A 221 -11.64 2.68 -18.87
N LYS A 222 -10.66 3.21 -18.14
CA LYS A 222 -9.44 3.83 -18.71
C LYS A 222 -8.26 2.87 -18.84
N GLN A 223 -8.34 1.71 -18.20
CA GLN A 223 -7.26 0.72 -18.10
C GLN A 223 -7.54 -0.55 -18.91
N ASN A 224 -8.69 -0.62 -19.60
CA ASN A 224 -9.05 -1.72 -20.49
C ASN A 224 -9.28 -1.15 -21.88
N LEU A 225 -8.53 -1.67 -22.86
CA LEU A 225 -8.64 -1.25 -24.25
C LEU A 225 -8.57 -2.48 -25.16
N ILE A 226 -9.59 -2.63 -25.98
CA ILE A 226 -9.65 -3.56 -27.10
C ILE A 226 -9.83 -2.70 -28.34
N SER A 227 -8.80 -2.65 -29.16
CA SER A 227 -8.75 -1.83 -30.36
C SER A 227 -8.75 -2.68 -31.61
N PHE A 228 -9.67 -2.37 -32.51
CA PHE A 228 -9.72 -2.93 -33.86
C PHE A 228 -9.44 -1.86 -34.89
N ARG A 229 -8.61 -2.17 -35.87
CA ARG A 229 -8.29 -1.30 -37.02
C ARG A 229 -8.35 -2.09 -38.30
N ASP A 230 -8.53 -1.39 -39.41
CA ASP A 230 -8.63 -2.04 -40.72
C ASP A 230 -7.34 -2.79 -41.04
N GLY A 231 -7.46 -4.06 -41.41
CA GLY A 231 -6.33 -4.86 -41.88
C GLY A 231 -6.00 -4.58 -43.34
N GLN A 232 -4.85 -5.09 -43.77
CA GLN A 232 -4.39 -4.94 -45.16
C GLN A 232 -5.22 -5.76 -46.17
N ARG A 233 -5.95 -6.77 -45.69
CA ARG A 233 -6.73 -7.71 -46.52
C ARG A 233 -8.18 -7.73 -46.09
N GLU A 234 -9.07 -7.95 -47.06
CA GLU A 234 -10.49 -8.13 -46.79
C GLU A 234 -10.71 -9.27 -45.79
N GLY A 235 -11.64 -9.07 -44.85
CA GLY A 235 -11.93 -10.03 -43.79
C GLY A 235 -10.89 -10.07 -42.68
N ARG A 236 -9.87 -9.21 -42.66
CA ARG A 236 -8.87 -9.14 -41.58
C ARG A 236 -8.83 -7.77 -40.91
N MET A 237 -8.55 -7.76 -39.61
CA MET A 237 -8.41 -6.54 -38.82
C MET A 237 -7.20 -6.63 -37.90
N HIS A 238 -6.49 -5.51 -37.71
CA HIS A 238 -5.48 -5.41 -36.68
C HIS A 238 -6.14 -5.36 -35.30
N LEU A 239 -5.56 -6.06 -34.34
CA LEU A 239 -6.02 -6.20 -32.97
C LEU A 239 -4.93 -5.71 -32.00
N PHE A 240 -5.35 -4.91 -31.03
CA PHE A 240 -4.64 -4.69 -29.79
C PHE A 240 -5.60 -4.87 -28.62
N VAL A 241 -5.22 -5.68 -27.63
CA VAL A 241 -5.95 -5.87 -26.39
C VAL A 241 -4.99 -5.55 -25.26
N HIS A 242 -5.43 -4.72 -24.33
CA HIS A 242 -4.82 -4.49 -23.04
C HIS A 242 -5.93 -4.60 -22.01
N LEU A 243 -5.83 -5.56 -21.09
CA LEU A 243 -6.75 -5.70 -19.97
C LEU A 243 -5.96 -5.63 -18.67
N ASN A 244 -6.51 -4.92 -17.69
CA ASN A 244 -6.00 -4.80 -16.35
C ASN A 244 -7.14 -4.89 -15.33
N ASN A 245 -7.09 -5.94 -14.50
CA ASN A 245 -7.94 -6.12 -13.32
C ASN A 245 -7.04 -6.21 -12.08
N GLU A 246 -6.79 -5.05 -11.47
CA GLU A 246 -5.93 -4.92 -10.28
C GLU A 246 -6.42 -5.75 -9.08
N LYS A 247 -7.73 -5.97 -8.93
CA LYS A 247 -8.29 -6.73 -7.80
C LYS A 247 -7.90 -8.21 -7.83
N GLU A 248 -7.78 -8.76 -9.03
CA GLU A 248 -7.45 -10.17 -9.25
C GLU A 248 -5.98 -10.36 -9.68
N GLY A 249 -5.21 -9.28 -9.80
CA GLY A 249 -3.83 -9.31 -10.26
C GLY A 249 -3.68 -9.74 -11.73
N CYS A 250 -4.74 -9.61 -12.53
CA CYS A 250 -4.77 -10.02 -13.92
C CYS A 250 -4.43 -8.84 -14.83
N SER A 251 -3.28 -8.88 -15.50
CA SER A 251 -2.89 -7.85 -16.46
C SER A 251 -2.18 -8.46 -17.65
N GLY A 252 -2.52 -8.00 -18.85
CA GLY A 252 -1.88 -8.52 -20.04
C GLY A 252 -2.30 -7.88 -21.34
N GLU A 253 -1.51 -8.18 -22.36
CA GLU A 253 -1.62 -7.60 -23.68
C GLU A 253 -1.58 -8.66 -24.79
N ILE A 254 -2.39 -8.44 -25.82
CA ILE A 254 -2.35 -9.22 -27.06
C ILE A 254 -2.29 -8.24 -28.23
N LYS A 255 -1.33 -8.45 -29.13
CA LYS A 255 -1.22 -7.72 -30.38
C LYS A 255 -1.18 -8.69 -31.54
N GLY A 256 -1.96 -8.43 -32.58
CA GLY A 256 -1.94 -9.26 -33.78
C GLY A 256 -3.02 -8.93 -34.78
N GLU A 257 -3.52 -9.95 -35.45
CA GLU A 257 -4.54 -9.85 -36.48
C GLU A 257 -5.67 -10.83 -36.18
N VAL A 258 -6.91 -10.38 -36.39
CA VAL A 258 -8.10 -11.24 -36.34
C VAL A 258 -8.64 -11.45 -37.73
N THR A 259 -9.25 -12.62 -37.95
CA THR A 259 -9.97 -12.93 -39.18
C THR A 259 -11.46 -12.99 -38.91
N LEU A 260 -12.26 -12.27 -39.70
CA LEU A 260 -13.72 -12.38 -39.69
C LEU A 260 -14.12 -13.74 -40.23
N ILE A 261 -14.69 -14.57 -39.36
CA ILE A 261 -15.22 -15.90 -39.71
C ILE A 261 -16.69 -15.83 -40.11
N ASN A 262 -17.39 -14.75 -39.72
CA ASN A 262 -18.72 -14.39 -40.20
C ASN A 262 -18.94 -12.86 -40.01
N PRO A 263 -20.06 -12.28 -40.48
CA PRO A 263 -20.27 -10.83 -40.47
C PRO A 263 -20.23 -10.15 -39.11
N THR A 264 -20.34 -10.88 -37.99
CA THR A 264 -20.33 -10.32 -36.63
C THR A 264 -19.28 -10.97 -35.74
N THR A 265 -18.43 -11.86 -36.26
CA THR A 265 -17.52 -12.66 -35.45
C THR A 265 -16.14 -12.68 -36.07
N ALA A 266 -15.13 -12.31 -35.27
CA ALA A 266 -13.73 -12.44 -35.63
C ALA A 266 -13.00 -13.40 -34.68
N GLU A 267 -11.97 -14.08 -35.18
CA GLU A 267 -11.13 -14.98 -34.39
C GLU A 267 -9.68 -14.54 -34.47
N TYR A 268 -9.02 -14.47 -33.31
CA TYR A 268 -7.57 -14.37 -33.17
C TYR A 268 -7.01 -15.78 -33.01
N ARG A 269 -6.05 -16.13 -33.87
CA ARG A 269 -5.29 -17.38 -33.79
C ARG A 269 -3.89 -17.14 -34.34
N GLN A 270 -2.88 -17.46 -33.55
CA GLN A 270 -1.47 -17.38 -33.98
C GLN A 270 -0.90 -18.79 -34.14
N GLY A 271 -0.22 -19.05 -35.26
CA GLY A 271 0.37 -20.36 -35.52
C GLY A 271 1.39 -20.74 -34.44
N GLY A 272 1.21 -21.92 -33.82
CA GLY A 272 2.06 -22.40 -32.73
C GLY A 272 1.68 -21.87 -31.34
N ASP A 273 0.64 -21.05 -31.23
CA ASP A 273 0.10 -20.56 -29.95
C ASP A 273 -1.25 -21.26 -29.65
N PRO A 274 -1.42 -21.92 -28.48
CA PRO A 274 -2.70 -22.51 -28.10
C PRO A 274 -3.78 -21.48 -27.72
N CYS A 275 -3.46 -20.19 -27.63
CA CYS A 275 -4.43 -19.16 -27.33
C CYS A 275 -5.34 -18.84 -28.54
N VAL A 276 -6.66 -18.98 -28.34
CA VAL A 276 -7.68 -18.62 -29.33
C VAL A 276 -8.74 -17.74 -28.68
N LEU A 277 -8.88 -16.52 -29.21
CA LEU A 277 -9.92 -15.58 -28.80
C LEU A 277 -10.93 -15.37 -29.91
N ARG A 278 -12.21 -15.44 -29.55
CA ARG A 278 -13.33 -15.11 -30.42
C ARG A 278 -13.98 -13.82 -29.97
N PHE A 279 -14.21 -12.92 -30.92
CA PHE A 279 -14.79 -11.61 -30.73
C PHE A 279 -16.15 -11.56 -31.40
N VAL A 280 -17.22 -11.45 -30.62
CA VAL A 280 -18.59 -11.37 -31.11
C VAL A 280 -19.07 -9.93 -31.00
N PHE A 281 -19.17 -9.26 -32.14
CA PHE A 281 -19.58 -7.87 -32.22
C PHE A 281 -21.10 -7.72 -32.19
N ASN A 282 -21.56 -6.74 -31.41
CA ASN A 282 -22.95 -6.31 -31.40
C ASN A 282 -23.04 -4.79 -31.60
N LYS A 283 -24.25 -4.22 -31.44
CA LYS A 283 -24.47 -2.78 -31.67
C LYS A 283 -23.76 -1.89 -30.65
N THR A 284 -23.55 -2.39 -29.43
CA THR A 284 -23.10 -1.60 -28.28
C THR A 284 -21.67 -1.93 -27.84
N GLY A 285 -21.07 -3.00 -28.36
CA GLY A 285 -19.75 -3.44 -27.95
C GLY A 285 -19.28 -4.73 -28.62
N VAL A 286 -18.29 -5.34 -27.98
CA VAL A 286 -17.70 -6.62 -28.36
C VAL A 286 -17.70 -7.55 -27.15
N ASN A 287 -18.11 -8.80 -27.37
CA ASN A 287 -17.97 -9.86 -26.37
C ASN A 287 -16.75 -10.71 -26.74
N ILE A 288 -15.85 -10.92 -25.78
CA ILE A 288 -14.68 -11.79 -25.96
C ILE A 288 -15.01 -13.15 -25.34
N GLN A 289 -14.70 -14.20 -26.11
CA GLN A 289 -14.79 -15.59 -25.69
C GLN A 289 -13.42 -16.25 -25.84
N GLU A 290 -12.90 -16.78 -24.75
CA GLU A 290 -11.74 -17.68 -24.80
C GLU A 290 -12.19 -19.05 -25.28
N VAL A 291 -11.77 -19.41 -26.50
CA VAL A 291 -12.10 -20.71 -27.10
C VAL A 291 -11.05 -21.75 -26.70
N GLU A 292 -9.78 -21.34 -26.65
CA GLU A 292 -8.64 -22.15 -26.21
C GLU A 292 -7.77 -21.29 -25.28
N GLY A 293 -7.26 -21.89 -24.20
CA GLY A 293 -6.82 -21.17 -22.98
C GLY A 293 -5.79 -20.06 -23.20
N CYS A 294 -6.21 -18.81 -23.01
CA CYS A 294 -5.39 -17.61 -23.16
C CYS A 294 -4.93 -16.99 -21.84
N GLY A 295 -5.35 -17.52 -20.69
CA GLY A 295 -5.13 -16.91 -19.37
C GLY A 295 -3.67 -16.57 -19.04
N SER A 296 -2.70 -17.35 -19.53
CA SER A 296 -1.26 -17.05 -19.37
C SER A 296 -0.84 -15.70 -19.95
N ARG A 297 -1.60 -15.14 -20.90
CA ARG A 297 -1.36 -13.80 -21.46
C ARG A 297 -1.73 -12.68 -20.51
N LEU A 298 -2.50 -12.96 -19.45
CA LEU A 298 -2.93 -12.02 -18.40
C LEU A 298 -2.13 -12.19 -17.09
N GLY A 299 -0.97 -12.84 -17.14
CA GLY A 299 -0.04 -12.97 -16.02
C GLY A 299 -0.23 -14.23 -15.15
N THR A 300 -1.45 -14.79 -15.04
CA THR A 300 -1.69 -16.04 -14.31
C THR A 300 -2.72 -16.93 -15.00
N LEU A 301 -2.69 -18.25 -14.76
CA LEU A 301 -3.63 -19.22 -15.37
C LEU A 301 -5.09 -19.07 -14.90
N GLN A 302 -5.35 -18.30 -13.85
CA GLN A 302 -6.72 -18.08 -13.33
C GLN A 302 -7.42 -16.90 -14.04
N CYS A 303 -6.68 -16.10 -14.79
CA CYS A 303 -7.19 -14.94 -15.50
C CYS A 303 -7.89 -15.34 -16.81
N THR A 304 -8.88 -14.57 -17.21
CA THR A 304 -9.73 -14.83 -18.38
C THR A 304 -9.98 -13.56 -19.17
N PHE A 305 -9.92 -13.65 -20.51
CA PHE A 305 -10.40 -12.59 -21.41
C PHE A 305 -11.92 -12.57 -21.58
N ASN A 306 -12.65 -13.57 -21.08
CA ASN A 306 -14.11 -13.64 -21.21
C ASN A 306 -14.79 -12.40 -20.61
N GLY A 307 -15.57 -11.69 -21.43
CA GLY A 307 -16.20 -10.45 -20.98
C GLY A 307 -16.96 -9.71 -22.08
N SER A 308 -17.71 -8.69 -21.67
CA SER A 308 -18.45 -7.81 -22.58
C SER A 308 -17.95 -6.38 -22.46
N TYR A 309 -17.40 -5.86 -23.54
CA TYR A 309 -16.70 -4.58 -23.57
C TYR A 309 -17.45 -3.58 -24.44
N PRO A 310 -17.98 -2.49 -23.85
CA PRO A 310 -18.75 -1.50 -24.61
C PRO A 310 -17.86 -0.74 -25.59
N LYS A 311 -18.45 -0.30 -26.70
CA LYS A 311 -17.76 0.55 -27.68
C LYS A 311 -17.55 1.94 -27.09
N HIS A 312 -16.32 2.45 -27.16
CA HIS A 312 -16.02 3.81 -26.74
C HIS A 312 -16.73 4.82 -27.64
N LYS A 313 -17.23 5.90 -27.02
CA LYS A 313 -17.81 7.02 -27.76
C LYS A 313 -16.70 7.78 -28.46
N VAL A 314 -16.79 7.90 -29.79
CA VAL A 314 -15.86 8.72 -30.57
C VAL A 314 -16.12 10.19 -30.21
N VAL A 315 -15.22 10.80 -29.45
CA VAL A 315 -15.21 12.25 -29.23
C VAL A 315 -14.61 12.86 -30.49
N LYS A 316 -15.41 13.60 -31.27
CA LYS A 316 -14.87 14.36 -32.41
C LYS A 316 -13.85 15.38 -31.87
N PRO A 317 -12.66 15.53 -32.48
CA PRO A 317 -11.78 16.64 -32.14
C PRO A 317 -12.48 17.93 -32.57
N GLY A 318 -12.90 18.75 -31.61
CA GLY A 318 -13.52 20.06 -31.84
C GLY A 318 -14.92 20.25 -31.26
N SER A 319 -15.07 20.11 -29.94
CA SER A 319 -16.12 20.86 -29.21
C SER A 319 -15.75 21.05 -27.74
N GLU A 320 -14.65 21.77 -27.48
CA GLU A 320 -14.56 22.50 -26.21
C GLU A 320 -15.45 23.74 -26.31
N THR A 321 -16.70 23.58 -25.90
CA THR A 321 -17.60 24.71 -25.64
C THR A 321 -17.06 25.55 -24.48
N GLY A 322 -16.48 26.69 -24.83
CA GLY A 322 -16.62 27.97 -24.12
C GLY A 322 -16.19 28.01 -22.65
N LYS A 323 -14.89 28.02 -22.38
CA LYS A 323 -14.38 28.78 -21.22
C LYS A 323 -14.22 30.24 -21.63
N LYS A 324 -15.10 31.09 -21.11
CA LYS A 324 -14.96 32.56 -21.18
C LYS A 324 -13.56 32.95 -20.70
N ALA A 325 -12.82 33.64 -21.56
CA ALA A 325 -11.57 34.28 -21.21
C ALA A 325 -11.82 35.28 -20.07
N ILE A 326 -11.06 35.12 -18.98
CA ILE A 326 -10.93 36.13 -17.93
C ILE A 326 -10.16 37.30 -18.55
N PRO A 327 -10.67 38.55 -18.53
CA PRO A 327 -9.96 39.67 -19.11
C PRO A 327 -8.71 39.99 -18.27
N ALA A 328 -7.59 40.19 -18.96
CA ALA A 328 -6.32 40.57 -18.36
C ALA A 328 -6.42 41.93 -17.63
N PRO A 329 -5.72 42.11 -16.50
CA PRO A 329 -5.70 43.38 -15.77
C PRO A 329 -4.98 44.44 -16.60
N LYS A 330 -5.64 45.59 -16.78
CA LYS A 330 -5.06 46.77 -17.43
C LYS A 330 -3.85 47.25 -16.62
N THR A 331 -2.67 47.17 -17.22
CA THR A 331 -1.48 47.88 -16.76
C THR A 331 -1.73 49.39 -16.83
N GLY A 332 -1.85 50.04 -15.68
CA GLY A 332 -1.78 51.48 -15.57
C GLY A 332 -0.37 51.95 -15.93
N LYS A 333 -0.28 52.88 -16.89
CA LYS A 333 0.90 53.74 -17.10
C LYS A 333 0.55 55.11 -16.55
N LYS A 334 1.42 55.58 -15.64
CA LYS A 334 1.73 56.95 -15.20
C LYS A 334 0.61 57.99 -15.22
#